data_AF-A0A7S0D069-F1
#
_entry.id   AF-A0A7S0D069-F1
#
_cell.length_a   1.000
_cell.length_b   1.000
_cell.length_c   1.000
_cell.angle_alpha   90.00
_cell.angle_beta   90.00
_cell.angle_gamma   90.00
#
_symmetry.space_group_name_H-M   'P 1'
#
loop_
_entity.id
_entity.type
_entity.pdbx_description
1 polymer ?
#
loop_
_entity_poly.entity_id
_entity_poly.type
_entity_poly.pdbx_seq_one_letter_code
_entity_poly.pdbx_strand_id
1 'polypeptide(L)'
;RSYYDGARDRLVQWCSGAPSGISPLLHLITASSPTANQRKRRNTSKRAFRGILIEDKNEKEREEIRAFALGAAETLGEVVWVRGMLRTKGLGLCHSICGNGLLMLHLYQATDDRKWLDRARHFGRVALSRWEELEKNTGQSRTLFEGSAGAMFFF
;
A
#
# COMPACT_ATOMS: atom_id res chain seq x y z
N ARG A 1 -12.47 2.10 -32.94
CA ARG A 1 -11.15 1.96 -32.27
C ARG A 1 -11.01 3.16 -31.34
N SER A 2 -11.37 3.02 -30.07
CA SER A 2 -11.35 4.15 -29.11
C SER A 2 -9.90 4.48 -28.77
N TYR A 3 -9.46 5.70 -29.08
CA TYR A 3 -8.17 6.25 -28.66
C TYR A 3 -8.21 6.44 -27.14
N TYR A 4 -7.76 5.43 -26.39
CA TYR A 4 -7.61 5.53 -24.94
C TYR A 4 -6.25 6.14 -24.59
N ASP A 5 -6.28 7.23 -23.84
CA ASP A 5 -5.09 7.95 -23.40
C ASP A 5 -4.49 7.30 -22.13
N GLY A 6 -3.51 6.41 -22.33
CA GLY A 6 -2.71 5.81 -21.25
C GLY A 6 -1.91 6.81 -20.41
N ALA A 7 -1.93 8.11 -20.72
CA ALA A 7 -1.30 9.15 -19.88
C ALA A 7 -1.91 9.25 -18.48
N ARG A 8 -3.21 8.99 -18.32
CA ARG A 8 -3.86 9.06 -17.01
C ARG A 8 -3.34 8.01 -16.02
N ASP A 9 -3.04 6.82 -16.53
CA ASP A 9 -2.51 5.72 -15.71
C ASP A 9 -1.03 5.93 -15.36
N ARG A 10 -0.32 6.88 -16.01
CA ARG A 10 1.09 7.20 -15.74
C ARG A 10 1.29 8.09 -14.51
N LEU A 11 0.25 8.81 -14.07
CA LEU A 11 0.35 9.79 -12.98
C LEU A 11 0.39 9.17 -11.57
N VAL A 12 -0.01 7.90 -11.46
CA VAL A 12 -0.03 7.09 -10.23
C VAL A 12 0.68 5.75 -10.48
N GLN A 13 1.60 5.74 -11.46
CA GLN A 13 2.45 4.60 -11.74
C GLN A 13 3.59 4.54 -10.73
N TRP A 14 3.54 3.47 -9.94
CA TRP A 14 4.54 3.10 -8.98
C TRP A 14 5.71 2.39 -9.66
N CYS A 15 6.65 3.14 -10.23
CA CYS A 15 7.88 2.52 -10.74
C CYS A 15 8.80 2.17 -9.56
N SER A 16 9.17 0.89 -9.43
CA SER A 16 10.42 0.43 -8.79
C SER A 16 10.74 0.94 -7.38
N GLY A 17 9.71 1.21 -6.56
CA GLY A 17 9.94 1.76 -5.22
C GLY A 17 8.75 1.80 -4.27
N ALA A 18 7.56 1.37 -4.69
CA ALA A 18 6.34 1.51 -3.87
C ALA A 18 6.33 0.72 -2.57
N PRO A 19 6.76 -0.57 -2.55
CA PRO A 19 6.96 -1.25 -1.29
C PRO A 19 8.02 -0.53 -0.46
N SER A 20 9.07 0.02 -1.07
CA SER A 20 10.15 0.73 -0.38
C SER A 20 9.85 2.19 0.00
N GLY A 21 8.75 2.80 -0.43
CA GLY A 21 8.33 4.14 0.00
C GLY A 21 7.25 4.07 1.09
N ILE A 22 6.21 3.27 0.85
CA ILE A 22 5.12 3.08 1.81
C ILE A 22 5.52 2.11 2.91
N SER A 23 6.24 1.02 2.66
CA SER A 23 6.61 0.10 3.75
C SER A 23 7.50 0.80 4.77
N PRO A 24 8.49 1.64 4.42
CA PRO A 24 9.17 2.45 5.42
C PRO A 24 8.21 3.43 6.10
N LEU A 25 7.45 4.26 5.38
CA LEU A 25 6.51 5.21 6.01
C LEU A 25 5.52 4.51 6.96
N LEU A 26 4.97 3.39 6.53
CA LEU A 26 4.08 2.55 7.32
C LEU A 26 4.81 1.89 8.49
N HIS A 27 6.02 1.39 8.29
CA HIS A 27 6.86 0.82 9.36
C HIS A 27 7.26 1.91 10.37
N LEU A 28 7.45 3.17 9.96
CA LEU A 28 7.61 4.30 10.88
C LEU A 28 6.30 4.57 11.65
N ILE A 29 5.15 4.43 10.98
CA ILE A 29 3.83 4.59 11.62
C ILE A 29 3.51 3.44 12.59
N THR A 30 3.90 2.19 12.28
CA THR A 30 3.58 0.98 13.06
C THR A 30 4.65 0.58 14.09
N ALA A 31 5.89 1.08 13.97
CA ALA A 31 6.98 0.74 14.90
C ALA A 31 6.75 1.21 16.35
N SER A 32 5.75 2.05 16.61
CA SER A 32 5.59 2.74 17.90
C SER A 32 4.26 2.51 18.62
N SER A 33 3.41 1.57 18.19
CA SER A 33 2.19 1.26 18.95
C SER A 33 1.89 -0.23 18.91
N PRO A 34 2.36 -1.01 19.91
CA PRO A 34 1.87 -2.37 20.07
C PRO A 34 0.38 -2.28 20.40
N THR A 35 -0.47 -2.72 19.49
CA THR A 35 -1.86 -3.01 19.84
C THR A 35 -1.85 -3.99 21.01
N ALA A 36 -2.80 -3.83 21.95
CA ALA A 36 -2.85 -4.62 23.19
C ALA A 36 -2.74 -6.15 22.97
N ASN A 37 -3.08 -6.62 21.77
CA ASN A 37 -3.02 -8.01 21.36
C ASN A 37 -1.60 -8.54 21.02
N GLN A 38 -0.66 -7.67 20.64
CA GLN A 38 0.74 -8.06 20.34
C GLN A 38 1.62 -8.21 21.58
N ARG A 39 1.16 -7.74 22.75
CA ARG A 39 1.90 -7.83 24.02
C ARG A 39 2.14 -9.27 24.49
N LYS A 40 1.31 -10.22 24.08
CA LYS A 40 1.34 -11.62 24.56
C LYS A 40 2.34 -12.54 23.85
N ARG A 41 2.96 -12.12 22.73
CA ARG A 41 3.89 -12.96 21.93
C ARG A 41 5.34 -12.43 21.95
N ARG A 42 5.93 -12.24 23.12
CA ARG A 42 7.38 -11.94 23.22
C ARG A 42 8.13 -13.09 23.87
N ASN A 43 8.62 -14.01 23.06
CA ASN A 43 9.82 -14.80 23.38
C ASN A 43 10.77 -14.84 22.17
N THR A 44 12.04 -14.51 22.46
CA THR A 44 13.29 -14.94 21.80
C THR A 44 13.62 -14.56 20.34
N SER A 45 13.18 -13.42 19.81
CA SER A 45 13.69 -12.94 18.49
C SER A 45 13.80 -11.41 18.36
N LYS A 46 14.28 -10.71 19.41
CA LYS A 46 14.44 -9.23 19.41
C LYS A 46 15.58 -8.70 18.51
N ARG A 47 15.79 -9.26 17.32
CA ARG A 47 16.84 -8.78 16.39
C ARG A 47 16.41 -8.64 14.93
N ALA A 48 15.11 -8.75 14.64
CA ALA A 48 14.58 -8.55 13.30
C ALA A 48 14.17 -7.09 13.10
N PHE A 49 14.94 -6.39 12.26
CA PHE A 49 14.66 -5.05 11.70
C PHE A 49 14.43 -3.93 12.73
N ARG A 50 15.53 -3.52 13.37
CA ARG A 50 15.64 -2.20 14.00
C ARG A 50 15.75 -1.14 12.91
N GLY A 51 14.79 -0.22 12.83
CA GLY A 51 14.74 0.81 11.79
C GLY A 51 15.95 1.75 11.89
N ILE A 52 16.77 1.77 10.84
CA ILE A 52 18.12 2.40 10.79
C ILE A 52 18.15 3.89 11.17
N LEU A 53 17.00 4.60 11.22
CA LEU A 53 16.95 6.06 11.34
C LEU A 53 16.19 6.62 12.56
N ILE A 54 15.55 5.78 13.38
CA ILE A 54 14.66 6.27 14.47
C ILE A 54 15.18 5.94 15.88
N GLU A 55 16.10 4.98 16.01
CA GLU A 55 16.44 4.42 17.34
C GLU A 55 17.11 5.43 18.28
N ASP A 56 17.90 6.35 17.74
CA ASP A 56 18.66 7.33 18.51
C ASP A 56 17.87 8.63 18.78
N LYS A 57 16.63 8.73 18.29
CA LYS A 57 15.76 9.89 18.45
C LYS A 57 15.02 9.86 19.77
N ASN A 58 14.81 11.01 20.40
CA ASN A 58 13.99 11.09 21.61
C ASN A 58 12.49 10.93 21.30
N GLU A 59 11.65 10.70 22.32
CA GLU A 59 10.21 10.45 22.12
C GLU A 59 9.50 11.58 21.37
N LYS A 60 9.85 12.83 21.66
CA LYS A 60 9.26 14.00 21.00
C LYS A 60 9.59 14.02 19.51
N GLU A 61 10.85 13.83 19.16
CA GLU A 61 11.29 13.74 17.75
C GLU A 61 10.61 12.58 17.01
N ARG A 62 10.43 11.43 17.67
CA ARG A 62 9.72 10.29 17.08
C ARG A 62 8.28 10.62 16.77
N GLU A 63 7.59 11.28 17.69
CA GLU A 63 6.18 11.65 17.50
C GLU A 63 6.03 12.71 16.39
N GLU A 64 6.94 13.68 16.30
CA GLU A 64 6.97 14.67 15.21
C GLU A 64 7.18 14.01 13.84
N ILE A 65 8.14 13.09 13.73
CA ILE A 65 8.39 12.31 12.51
C ILE A 65 7.16 11.48 12.15
N ARG A 66 6.52 10.86 13.14
CA ARG A 66 5.30 10.06 12.94
C ARG A 66 4.15 10.91 12.44
N ALA A 67 3.89 12.05 13.06
CA ALA A 67 2.82 12.96 12.66
C ALA A 67 3.03 13.44 11.21
N PHE A 68 4.25 13.81 10.85
CA PHE A 68 4.60 14.17 9.48
C PHE A 68 4.38 13.01 8.50
N ALA A 69 4.90 11.82 8.82
CA ALA A 69 4.77 10.63 7.98
C ALA A 69 3.30 10.23 7.77
N LEU A 70 2.48 10.32 8.82
CA LEU A 70 1.05 10.01 8.74
C LEU A 70 0.31 11.01 7.85
N GLY A 71 0.54 12.32 8.04
CA GLY A 71 -0.07 13.35 7.20
C GLY A 71 0.34 13.24 5.73
N ALA A 72 1.60 12.91 5.45
CA ALA A 72 2.07 12.63 4.10
C ALA A 72 1.39 11.38 3.51
N ALA A 73 1.28 10.30 4.30
CA ALA A 73 0.64 9.06 3.87
C ALA A 73 -0.84 9.26 3.56
N GLU A 74 -1.59 9.99 4.39
CA GLU A 74 -3.00 10.31 4.12
C GLU A 74 -3.16 11.16 2.86
N THR A 75 -2.30 12.17 2.66
CA THR A 75 -2.30 13.01 1.45
C THR A 75 -2.07 12.15 0.20
N LEU A 76 -1.10 11.22 0.25
CA LEU A 76 -0.87 10.27 -0.83
C LEU A 76 -2.07 9.34 -1.04
N GLY A 77 -2.68 8.88 0.04
CA GLY A 77 -3.92 8.09 0.02
C GLY A 77 -5.05 8.80 -0.73
N GLU A 78 -5.24 10.10 -0.52
CA GLU A 78 -6.24 10.88 -1.26
C GLU A 78 -5.92 10.96 -2.76
N VAL A 79 -4.65 11.17 -3.12
CA VAL A 79 -4.24 11.18 -4.53
C VAL A 79 -4.49 9.82 -5.20
N VAL A 80 -4.14 8.72 -4.52
CA VAL A 80 -4.37 7.36 -5.02
C VAL A 80 -5.85 7.03 -5.06
N TRP A 81 -6.66 7.53 -4.12
CA TRP A 81 -8.11 7.36 -4.20
C TRP A 81 -8.69 7.99 -5.47
N VAL A 82 -8.27 9.22 -5.80
CA VAL A 82 -8.80 9.95 -6.97
C VAL A 82 -8.25 9.41 -8.30
N ARG A 83 -6.99 8.96 -8.33
CA ARG A 83 -6.28 8.66 -9.59
C ARG A 83 -5.87 7.20 -9.74
N GLY A 84 -5.79 6.43 -8.66
CA GLY A 84 -5.26 5.06 -8.58
C GLY A 84 -6.13 3.97 -9.19
N MET A 85 -7.27 4.31 -9.78
CA MET A 85 -8.11 3.36 -10.52
C MET A 85 -7.52 3.11 -11.92
N LEU A 86 -6.40 2.39 -11.94
CA LEU A 86 -5.64 2.08 -13.14
C LEU A 86 -6.46 1.18 -14.07
N ARG A 87 -6.53 1.53 -15.36
CA ARG A 87 -7.37 0.82 -16.33
C ARG A 87 -6.57 -0.14 -17.21
N THR A 88 -5.36 0.25 -17.57
CA THR A 88 -4.50 -0.44 -18.54
C THR A 88 -3.42 -1.29 -17.88
N LYS A 89 -3.33 -1.25 -16.54
CA LYS A 89 -2.35 -2.02 -15.77
C LYS A 89 -2.88 -3.39 -15.37
N GLY A 90 -1.98 -4.19 -14.80
CA GLY A 90 -2.27 -5.54 -14.34
C GLY A 90 -2.93 -5.63 -12.98
N LEU A 91 -2.80 -6.82 -12.38
CA LEU A 91 -3.32 -7.19 -11.06
C LEU A 91 -2.24 -7.26 -9.97
N GLY A 92 -0.95 -7.13 -10.31
CA GLY A 92 0.16 -7.31 -9.38
C GLY A 92 0.28 -6.25 -8.27
N LEU A 93 1.33 -6.31 -7.45
CA LEU A 93 1.56 -5.31 -6.40
C LEU A 93 2.38 -4.08 -6.83
N CYS A 94 3.12 -4.18 -7.93
CA CYS A 94 4.11 -3.17 -8.32
C CYS A 94 3.47 -1.84 -8.68
N HIS A 95 2.57 -1.84 -9.66
CA HIS A 95 1.96 -0.63 -10.20
C HIS A 95 0.55 -0.90 -10.74
N SER A 96 -0.28 -1.45 -9.88
CA SER A 96 -1.59 -2.00 -10.25
C SER A 96 -2.69 -1.53 -9.30
N ILE A 97 -3.93 -1.81 -9.68
CA ILE A 97 -5.11 -1.55 -8.84
C ILE A 97 -5.04 -2.28 -7.49
N CYS A 98 -4.47 -3.48 -7.42
CA CYS A 98 -4.34 -4.25 -6.19
C CYS A 98 -3.24 -3.70 -5.27
N GLY A 99 -2.12 -3.25 -5.84
CA GLY A 99 -1.09 -2.51 -5.08
C GLY A 99 -1.65 -1.23 -4.47
N ASN A 100 -2.49 -0.50 -5.21
CA ASN A 100 -3.20 0.68 -4.69
C ASN A 100 -4.20 0.34 -3.58
N GLY A 101 -4.93 -0.77 -3.72
CA GLY A 101 -5.80 -1.28 -2.67
C GLY A 101 -5.04 -1.63 -1.39
N LEU A 102 -3.85 -2.22 -1.52
CA LEU A 102 -3.00 -2.59 -0.39
C LEU A 102 -2.53 -1.36 0.41
N LEU A 103 -2.21 -0.25 -0.26
CA LEU A 103 -1.94 1.04 0.41
C LEU A 103 -3.13 1.47 1.29
N MET A 104 -4.36 1.33 0.81
CA MET A 104 -5.55 1.70 1.58
C MET A 104 -5.70 0.83 2.84
N LEU A 105 -5.39 -0.47 2.77
CA LEU A 105 -5.37 -1.34 3.95
C LEU A 105 -4.31 -0.91 4.96
N HIS A 106 -3.14 -0.52 4.48
CA HIS A 106 -2.06 -0.01 5.33
C HIS A 106 -2.41 1.33 5.99
N LEU A 107 -3.06 2.24 5.28
CA LEU A 107 -3.58 3.48 5.86
C LEU A 107 -4.64 3.20 6.94
N TYR A 108 -5.50 2.22 6.73
CA TYR A 108 -6.45 1.78 7.76
C TYR A 108 -5.72 1.24 9.00
N GLN A 109 -4.71 0.40 8.85
CA GLN A 109 -3.91 -0.11 9.97
C GLN A 109 -3.17 1.00 10.74
N ALA A 110 -2.74 2.04 10.02
CA ALA A 110 -2.01 3.18 10.56
C ALA A 110 -2.89 4.16 11.34
N THR A 111 -4.11 4.42 10.84
CA THR A 111 -4.99 5.50 11.31
C THR A 111 -6.21 5.01 12.09
N ASP A 112 -6.57 3.72 11.94
CA ASP A 112 -7.86 3.13 12.35
C ASP A 112 -9.09 3.82 11.73
N ASP A 113 -8.90 4.64 10.69
CA ASP A 113 -9.98 5.34 10.01
C ASP A 113 -10.64 4.43 8.95
N ARG A 114 -11.89 4.06 9.23
CA ARG A 114 -12.71 3.19 8.38
C ARG A 114 -12.84 3.68 6.93
N LYS A 115 -12.66 4.97 6.65
CA LYS A 115 -12.67 5.50 5.26
C LYS A 115 -11.68 4.73 4.37
N TRP A 116 -10.51 4.40 4.90
CA TRP A 116 -9.46 3.71 4.16
C TRP A 116 -9.81 2.24 3.91
N LEU A 117 -10.43 1.57 4.88
CA LEU A 117 -10.91 0.20 4.72
C LEU A 117 -11.99 0.09 3.63
N ASP A 118 -12.94 1.03 3.61
CA ASP A 118 -14.00 1.04 2.61
C ASP A 118 -13.46 1.35 1.20
N ARG A 119 -12.45 2.21 1.10
CA ARG A 119 -11.70 2.45 -0.14
C ARG A 119 -10.94 1.20 -0.60
N ALA A 120 -10.26 0.50 0.30
CA ALA A 120 -9.59 -0.78 -0.01
C ALA A 120 -10.56 -1.81 -0.59
N ARG A 121 -11.73 -1.97 0.05
CA ARG A 121 -12.81 -2.85 -0.45
C ARG A 121 -13.28 -2.43 -1.84
N HIS A 122 -13.36 -1.13 -2.11
CA HIS A 122 -13.74 -0.63 -3.42
C HIS A 122 -12.70 -1.01 -4.50
N PHE A 123 -11.40 -0.84 -4.22
CA PHE A 123 -10.32 -1.33 -5.10
C PHE A 123 -10.45 -2.84 -5.38
N GLY A 124 -10.69 -3.65 -4.34
CA GLY A 124 -10.89 -5.09 -4.48
C GLY A 124 -12.09 -5.46 -5.35
N ARG A 125 -13.24 -4.80 -5.15
CA ARG A 125 -14.42 -5.02 -5.99
C ARG A 125 -14.16 -4.70 -7.46
N VAL A 126 -13.49 -3.58 -7.74
CA VAL A 126 -13.16 -3.20 -9.12
C VAL A 126 -12.18 -4.20 -9.73
N ALA A 127 -11.16 -4.62 -8.99
CA ALA A 127 -10.20 -5.63 -9.44
C ALA A 127 -10.88 -6.96 -9.80
N LEU A 128 -11.79 -7.45 -8.96
CA LEU A 128 -12.58 -8.66 -9.23
C LEU A 128 -13.48 -8.49 -10.46
N SER A 129 -14.17 -7.35 -10.58
CA SER A 129 -15.08 -7.09 -11.70
C SER A 129 -14.38 -7.01 -13.07
N ARG A 130 -13.09 -6.68 -13.08
CA ARG A 130 -12.27 -6.52 -14.28
C ARG A 130 -11.12 -7.52 -14.36
N TRP A 131 -11.21 -8.62 -13.59
CA TRP A 131 -10.11 -9.56 -13.42
C TRP A 131 -9.51 -10.02 -14.76
N GLU A 132 -10.36 -10.57 -15.64
CA GLU A 132 -9.91 -11.11 -16.93
C GLU A 132 -9.30 -10.04 -17.85
N GLU A 133 -9.80 -8.82 -17.80
CA GLU A 133 -9.28 -7.69 -18.58
C GLU A 133 -7.88 -7.30 -18.08
N LEU A 134 -7.74 -7.13 -16.76
CA LEU A 134 -6.49 -6.70 -16.13
C LEU A 134 -5.41 -7.80 -16.19
N GLU A 135 -5.78 -9.08 -16.07
CA GLU A 135 -4.84 -10.19 -16.19
C GLU A 135 -4.26 -10.30 -17.61
N LYS A 136 -5.05 -10.00 -18.64
CA LYS A 136 -4.56 -9.97 -20.04
C LYS A 136 -3.52 -8.86 -20.27
N ASN A 137 -3.61 -7.73 -19.57
CA ASN A 137 -2.68 -6.61 -19.72
C ASN A 137 -1.22 -6.97 -19.36
N THR A 138 -1.00 -8.01 -18.55
CA THR A 138 0.35 -8.49 -18.17
C THR A 138 0.71 -9.83 -18.78
N GLY A 139 0.03 -10.23 -19.86
CA GLY A 139 0.23 -11.53 -20.49
C GLY A 139 -0.13 -12.70 -19.58
N GLN A 140 -1.07 -12.49 -18.65
CA GLN A 140 -1.50 -13.49 -17.66
C GLN A 140 -0.36 -13.98 -16.75
N SER A 141 0.56 -13.07 -16.44
CA SER A 141 1.60 -13.33 -15.45
C SER A 141 0.98 -13.77 -14.11
N ARG A 142 1.65 -14.70 -13.44
CA ARG A 142 1.29 -15.18 -12.09
C ARG A 142 2.30 -14.74 -11.03
N THR A 143 3.13 -13.74 -11.33
CA THR A 143 4.13 -13.24 -10.38
C THR A 143 3.52 -12.32 -9.33
N LEU A 144 4.21 -12.15 -8.20
CA LEU A 144 3.75 -11.28 -7.11
C LEU A 144 3.61 -9.81 -7.54
N PHE A 145 4.56 -9.30 -8.32
CA PHE A 145 4.66 -7.88 -8.60
C PHE A 145 3.86 -7.42 -9.81
N GLU A 146 3.64 -8.28 -10.80
CA GLU A 146 2.93 -7.91 -12.04
C GLU A 146 1.69 -8.78 -12.31
N GLY A 147 1.60 -9.92 -11.63
CA GLY A 147 0.62 -10.96 -11.94
C GLY A 147 -0.47 -11.15 -10.89
N SER A 148 -1.29 -12.17 -11.14
CA SER A 148 -2.43 -12.53 -10.28
C SER A 148 -2.05 -12.96 -8.87
N ALA A 149 -0.83 -13.45 -8.62
CA ALA A 149 -0.37 -13.73 -7.26
C ALA A 149 -0.31 -12.46 -6.40
N GLY A 150 -0.04 -11.29 -6.99
CA GLY A 150 -0.12 -10.01 -6.28
C GLY A 150 -1.53 -9.65 -5.85
N ALA A 151 -2.52 -9.85 -6.73
CA ALA A 151 -3.91 -9.66 -6.36
C ALA A 151 -4.34 -10.62 -5.25
N MET A 152 -3.94 -11.89 -5.32
CA MET A 152 -4.23 -12.87 -4.27
C MET A 152 -3.60 -12.52 -2.91
N PHE A 153 -2.46 -11.84 -2.91
CA PHE A 153 -1.87 -11.32 -1.66
C PHE A 153 -2.67 -10.14 -1.08
N PHE A 154 -3.29 -9.34 -1.94
CA PHE A 154 -4.09 -8.19 -1.52
C PHE A 154 -5.47 -8.61 -0.96
N PHE A 155 -6.10 -9.64 -1.51
CA PHE A 155 -7.38 -10.19 -1.03
C PHE A 155 -7.23 -10.96 0.29
#